data_AF-A0A4U7BIH3-F1
#
_entry.id   AF-A0A4U7BIH3-F1
#
_cell.length_a   1.000
_cell.length_b   1.000
_cell.length_c   1.000
_cell.angle_alpha   90.00
_cell.angle_beta   90.00
_cell.angle_gamma   90.00
#
_symmetry.space_group_name_H-M   'P 1'
#
loop_
_entity.id
_entity.type
_entity.pdbx_description
1 polymer ?
#
loop_
_entity_poly.entity_id
_entity_poly.type
_entity_poly.pdbx_seq_one_letter_code
_entity_poly.pdbx_strand_id
1 'polypeptide(L)'
;MIKKLLSIATLGALLTSSAFGDDFLAKVSNGALSDNSAGVKVLSLNEMKDVKGGWYFNFSRASKYDYTAGLRSYAYLVYNNNYNPVNSELQVENYKKVIATFRFVNNQKEYYLQTYNPLTGSYGTIFPNYSTSWGRYAMDIMREFQSRY
;
A
#
# COMPACT_ATOMS: atom_id res chain seq x y z
N MET A 1 -8.34 -13.12 -60.65
CA MET A 1 -7.13 -13.16 -59.81
C MET A 1 -6.91 -11.88 -59.00
N ILE A 2 -7.10 -10.69 -59.59
CA ILE A 2 -6.99 -9.38 -58.91
C ILE A 2 -7.81 -9.26 -57.62
N LYS A 3 -9.06 -9.76 -57.57
CA LYS A 3 -9.88 -9.73 -56.33
C LYS A 3 -9.26 -10.50 -55.16
N LYS A 4 -8.57 -11.62 -55.43
CA LYS A 4 -7.88 -12.42 -54.41
C LYS A 4 -6.61 -11.70 -53.92
N LEU A 5 -5.85 -11.13 -54.84
CA LEU A 5 -4.67 -10.31 -54.52
C LEU A 5 -5.04 -9.08 -53.69
N LEU A 6 -6.13 -8.39 -54.02
CA LEU A 6 -6.61 -7.24 -53.27
C LEU A 6 -7.02 -7.63 -51.84
N SER A 7 -7.68 -8.79 -51.65
CA SER A 7 -8.05 -9.28 -50.31
C SER A 7 -6.84 -9.60 -49.42
N ILE A 8 -5.78 -10.16 -50.01
CA ILE A 8 -4.55 -10.51 -49.30
C ILE A 8 -3.76 -9.24 -48.98
N ALA A 9 -3.71 -8.28 -49.91
CA ALA A 9 -3.07 -6.98 -49.70
C ALA A 9 -3.80 -6.16 -48.62
N THR A 10 -5.14 -6.20 -48.57
CA THR A 10 -5.90 -5.55 -47.49
C THR A 10 -5.69 -6.22 -46.14
N LEU A 11 -5.63 -7.56 -46.07
CA LEU A 11 -5.29 -8.24 -44.81
C LEU A 11 -3.86 -7.89 -44.35
N GLY A 12 -2.90 -7.87 -45.28
CA GLY A 12 -1.53 -7.46 -44.99
C GLY A 12 -1.45 -6.03 -44.46
N ALA A 13 -2.18 -5.10 -45.09
CA ALA A 13 -2.22 -3.70 -44.67
C ALA A 13 -2.88 -3.49 -43.29
N LEU A 14 -3.95 -4.25 -42.97
CA LEU A 14 -4.57 -4.23 -41.64
C LEU A 14 -3.63 -4.78 -40.55
N LEU A 15 -2.91 -5.87 -40.83
CA LEU A 15 -1.97 -6.48 -39.87
C LEU A 15 -0.73 -5.61 -39.63
N THR A 16 -0.34 -4.76 -40.58
CA THR A 16 0.76 -3.80 -40.41
C THR A 16 0.37 -2.52 -39.66
N SER A 17 -0.92 -2.31 -39.39
CA SER A 17 -1.38 -1.14 -38.64
C SER A 17 -1.23 -1.37 -37.13
N SER A 18 -0.09 -0.94 -36.59
CA SER A 18 0.30 -1.09 -35.17
C SER A 18 -0.70 -0.51 -34.16
N ALA A 19 -1.60 0.38 -34.59
CA ALA A 19 -2.63 0.99 -33.75
C ALA A 19 -3.83 0.06 -33.43
N PHE A 20 -4.01 -1.04 -34.18
CA PHE A 20 -5.10 -2.00 -33.98
C PHE A 20 -4.63 -3.41 -33.62
N GLY A 21 -3.31 -3.67 -33.70
CA GLY A 21 -2.72 -4.99 -33.46
C GLY A 21 -2.99 -5.52 -32.06
N ASP A 22 -2.76 -4.69 -31.03
CA ASP A 22 -2.83 -5.17 -29.64
C ASP A 22 -4.27 -5.50 -29.20
N ASP A 23 -5.26 -4.65 -29.47
CA ASP A 23 -6.66 -4.88 -29.08
C ASP A 23 -7.33 -5.98 -29.95
N PHE A 24 -6.96 -6.08 -31.24
CA PHE A 24 -7.46 -7.13 -32.12
C PHE A 24 -6.86 -8.50 -31.78
N LEU A 25 -5.54 -8.58 -31.54
CA LEU A 25 -4.89 -9.81 -31.10
C LEU A 25 -5.38 -10.23 -29.71
N ALA A 26 -5.63 -9.28 -28.80
CA ALA A 26 -6.27 -9.57 -27.52
C ALA A 26 -7.67 -10.17 -27.71
N LYS A 27 -8.52 -9.59 -28.57
CA LYS A 27 -9.87 -10.14 -28.88
C LYS A 27 -9.85 -11.49 -29.57
N VAL A 28 -8.94 -11.71 -30.52
CA VAL A 28 -8.85 -12.97 -31.29
C VAL A 28 -8.23 -14.09 -30.47
N SER A 29 -7.32 -13.76 -29.56
CA SER A 29 -6.65 -14.73 -28.67
C SER A 29 -7.32 -14.93 -27.31
N ASN A 30 -8.47 -14.29 -27.06
CA ASN A 30 -9.08 -14.19 -25.72
C ASN A 30 -8.07 -13.75 -24.64
N GLY A 31 -7.20 -12.79 -24.97
CA GLY A 31 -6.17 -12.28 -24.07
C GLY A 31 -4.88 -13.10 -24.04
N ALA A 32 -4.84 -14.35 -24.52
CA ALA A 32 -3.67 -15.23 -24.35
C ALA A 32 -2.34 -14.67 -24.90
N LEU A 33 -2.40 -13.90 -25.99
CA LEU A 33 -1.23 -13.21 -26.57
C LEU A 33 -0.96 -11.84 -25.92
N SER A 34 -2.00 -11.16 -25.43
CA SER A 34 -1.90 -9.83 -24.82
C SER A 34 -1.45 -9.89 -23.36
N ASP A 35 -1.87 -10.93 -22.62
CA ASP A 35 -1.50 -11.19 -21.24
C ASP A 35 0.00 -11.51 -21.08
N ASN A 36 0.67 -11.90 -22.17
CA ASN A 36 2.12 -12.11 -22.25
C ASN A 36 2.87 -10.96 -22.94
N SER A 37 2.27 -9.76 -22.98
CA SER A 37 2.93 -8.58 -23.53
C SER A 37 4.27 -8.32 -22.81
N ALA A 38 5.27 -7.87 -23.58
CA ALA A 38 6.61 -7.63 -23.05
C ALA A 38 6.57 -6.60 -21.90
N GLY A 39 6.90 -7.05 -20.69
CA GLY A 39 6.88 -6.22 -19.47
C GLY A 39 5.66 -6.41 -18.57
N VAL A 40 4.65 -7.19 -18.98
CA VAL A 40 3.50 -7.57 -18.13
C VAL A 40 3.72 -8.99 -17.61
N LYS A 41 3.75 -9.15 -16.30
CA LYS A 41 3.86 -10.46 -15.65
C LYS A 41 2.48 -10.93 -15.21
N VAL A 42 2.01 -12.03 -15.79
CA VAL A 42 0.88 -12.78 -15.23
C VAL A 42 1.33 -13.41 -13.91
N LEU A 43 0.61 -13.12 -12.84
CA LEU A 43 0.89 -13.67 -11.53
C LEU A 43 0.27 -15.06 -11.41
N SER A 44 1.02 -16.02 -10.89
CA SER A 44 0.47 -17.30 -10.44
C SER A 44 -0.48 -17.11 -9.26
N LEU A 45 -1.33 -18.10 -8.98
CA LEU A 45 -2.29 -18.04 -7.86
C LEU A 45 -1.62 -17.73 -6.51
N ASN A 46 -0.38 -18.19 -6.32
CA ASN A 46 0.38 -17.90 -5.10
C ASN A 46 0.86 -16.44 -5.10
N GLU A 47 1.41 -15.97 -6.21
CA GLU A 47 1.86 -14.59 -6.34
C GLU A 47 0.70 -13.59 -6.24
N MET A 48 -0.50 -13.94 -6.70
CA MET A 48 -1.70 -13.13 -6.50
C MET A 48 -2.07 -12.96 -5.02
N LYS A 49 -1.84 -13.96 -4.16
CA LYS A 49 -2.05 -13.84 -2.69
C LYS A 49 -1.03 -12.93 -2.02
N ASP A 50 0.14 -12.83 -2.64
CA ASP A 50 1.23 -11.95 -2.21
C ASP A 50 1.09 -10.53 -2.75
N VAL A 51 0.15 -10.28 -3.67
CA VAL A 51 -0.27 -8.92 -4.03
C VAL A 51 -0.99 -8.30 -2.85
N LYS A 52 -0.22 -7.66 -1.98
CA LYS A 52 -0.69 -6.78 -0.92
C LYS A 52 -1.08 -5.43 -1.53
N GLY A 53 -2.13 -5.43 -2.34
CA GLY A 53 -2.68 -4.21 -2.94
C GLY A 53 -3.42 -3.38 -1.90
N GLY A 54 -3.11 -2.08 -1.84
CA GLY A 54 -3.79 -1.14 -0.96
C GLY A 54 -3.15 -0.99 0.42
N TRP A 55 -3.52 0.10 1.07
CA TRP A 55 -3.09 0.46 2.40
C TRP A 55 -3.92 -0.29 3.45
N TYR A 56 -3.27 -1.04 4.37
CA TYR A 56 -3.99 -1.73 5.45
C TYR A 56 -4.38 -0.80 6.59
N PHE A 57 -3.68 0.33 6.70
CA PHE A 57 -3.87 1.30 7.77
C PHE A 57 -4.21 2.68 7.23
N ASN A 58 -4.98 3.44 8.01
CA ASN A 58 -5.23 4.85 7.75
C ASN A 58 -4.49 5.69 8.80
N PHE A 59 -3.73 6.67 8.33
CA PHE A 59 -2.97 7.59 9.17
C PHE A 59 -3.57 8.98 9.06
N SER A 60 -4.22 9.45 10.13
CA SER A 60 -4.79 10.80 10.17
C SER A 60 -3.83 11.73 10.88
N ARG A 61 -3.37 12.78 10.19
CA ARG A 61 -2.50 13.81 10.76
C ARG A 61 -3.12 14.39 12.04
N ALA A 62 -2.36 14.42 13.13
CA ALA A 62 -2.85 14.87 14.43
C ALA A 62 -1.86 15.85 15.08
N SER A 63 -1.83 17.09 14.58
CA SER A 63 -0.90 18.15 15.01
C SER A 63 -0.95 18.47 16.51
N LYS A 64 -2.09 18.23 17.16
CA LYS A 64 -2.24 18.37 18.61
C LYS A 64 -1.33 17.46 19.44
N TYR A 65 -0.78 16.40 18.85
CA TYR A 65 0.14 15.46 19.50
C TYR A 65 1.59 15.64 19.05
N ASP A 66 1.90 16.67 18.27
CA ASP A 66 3.27 16.96 17.89
C ASP A 66 4.09 17.43 19.08
N TYR A 67 5.38 17.16 19.03
CA TYR A 67 6.35 17.78 19.92
C TYR A 67 7.13 18.85 19.17
N THR A 68 7.11 20.09 19.68
CA THR A 68 7.74 21.26 19.03
C THR A 68 8.84 21.90 19.88
N ALA A 69 8.93 21.59 21.18
CA ALA A 69 9.85 22.23 22.12
C ALA A 69 11.29 21.67 22.08
N GLY A 70 11.55 20.63 21.27
CA GLY A 70 12.86 20.03 21.10
C GLY A 70 12.97 19.35 19.74
N LEU A 71 13.33 18.07 19.70
CA LEU A 71 13.34 17.29 18.46
C LEU A 71 11.93 17.25 17.86
N ARG A 72 11.73 18.02 16.79
CA ARG A 72 10.41 18.20 16.20
C ARG A 72 9.87 16.86 15.71
N SER A 73 8.68 16.52 16.19
CA SER A 73 7.99 15.27 15.85
C SER A 73 6.60 15.54 15.29
N TYR A 74 6.15 14.63 14.43
CA TYR A 74 4.88 14.73 13.71
C TYR A 74 4.05 13.48 13.99
N ALA A 75 2.90 13.69 14.61
CA ALA A 75 2.03 12.63 15.07
C ALA A 75 0.86 12.37 14.11
N TYR A 76 0.48 11.10 14.02
CA TYR A 76 -0.64 10.59 13.21
C TYR A 76 -1.44 9.57 14.02
N LEU A 77 -2.75 9.73 14.06
CA LEU A 77 -3.66 8.72 14.61
C LEU A 77 -3.73 7.51 13.67
N VAL A 78 -3.68 6.32 14.24
CA VAL A 78 -3.68 5.06 13.50
C VAL A 78 -5.07 4.43 13.54
N TYR A 79 -5.58 4.08 12.37
CA TYR A 79 -6.82 3.34 12.18
C TYR A 79 -6.59 2.15 11.24
N ASN A 80 -7.46 1.16 11.27
CA ASN A 80 -7.48 0.13 10.25
C ASN A 80 -8.07 0.67 8.93
N ASN A 81 -8.10 -0.17 7.90
CA ASN A 81 -8.63 0.20 6.59
C ASN A 81 -10.09 0.71 6.62
N ASN A 82 -10.87 0.27 7.61
CA ASN A 82 -12.28 0.67 7.81
C ASN A 82 -12.43 1.91 8.71
N TYR A 83 -11.35 2.66 8.96
CA TYR A 83 -11.32 3.82 9.87
C TYR A 83 -11.70 3.50 11.33
N ASN A 84 -11.62 2.24 11.75
CA ASN A 84 -11.82 1.85 13.14
C ASN A 84 -10.52 1.93 13.94
N PRO A 85 -10.58 2.19 15.26
CA PRO A 85 -9.39 2.17 16.11
C PRO A 85 -8.74 0.78 16.12
N VAL A 86 -7.41 0.76 16.11
CA VAL A 86 -6.58 -0.47 16.12
C VAL A 86 -6.31 -1.03 17.53
N ASN A 87 -7.03 -0.54 18.54
CA ASN A 87 -6.77 -0.82 19.95
C ASN A 87 -6.88 -2.31 20.28
N SER A 88 -7.87 -3.00 19.72
CA SER A 88 -8.13 -4.41 20.04
C SER A 88 -7.02 -5.34 19.56
N GLU A 89 -6.52 -5.10 18.35
CA GLU A 89 -5.46 -5.86 17.70
C GLU A 89 -4.11 -5.62 18.38
N LEU A 90 -3.91 -4.42 18.92
CA LEU A 90 -2.73 -4.03 19.70
C LEU A 90 -2.83 -4.35 21.20
N GLN A 91 -3.96 -4.88 21.66
CA GLN A 91 -4.24 -5.14 23.08
C GLN A 91 -4.10 -3.89 23.97
N VAL A 92 -4.53 -2.75 23.43
CA VAL A 92 -4.55 -1.45 24.11
C VAL A 92 -5.98 -1.15 24.56
N GLU A 93 -6.15 -0.49 25.71
CA GLU A 93 -7.48 -0.11 26.19
C GLU A 93 -8.17 0.85 25.22
N ASN A 94 -9.47 0.63 24.94
CA ASN A 94 -10.23 1.32 23.89
C ASN A 94 -10.29 2.85 24.02
N TYR A 95 -10.15 3.39 25.23
CA TYR A 95 -10.18 4.84 25.46
C TYR A 95 -8.85 5.53 25.10
N LYS A 96 -7.75 4.78 25.05
CA LYS A 96 -6.44 5.31 24.63
C LYS A 96 -6.41 5.50 23.11
N LYS A 97 -5.56 6.41 22.65
CA LYS A 97 -5.34 6.64 21.20
C LYS A 97 -4.03 6.01 20.79
N VAL A 98 -4.02 5.31 19.67
CA VAL A 98 -2.78 4.80 19.06
C VAL A 98 -2.26 5.84 18.08
N ILE A 99 -1.00 6.21 18.25
CA ILE A 99 -0.34 7.30 17.54
C ILE A 99 0.96 6.78 16.95
N ALA A 100 1.10 6.90 15.63
CA ALA A 100 2.37 6.73 14.92
C ALA A 100 3.03 8.09 14.78
N THR A 101 4.31 8.17 15.12
CA THR A 101 5.05 9.43 15.14
C THR A 101 6.39 9.24 14.45
N PHE A 102 6.81 10.25 13.68
CA PHE A 102 8.20 10.36 13.25
C PHE A 102 8.82 11.66 13.76
N ARG A 103 10.13 11.64 14.00
CA ARG A 103 10.92 12.82 14.39
C ARG A 103 12.22 12.87 13.62
N PHE A 104 12.80 14.06 13.49
CA PHE A 104 14.12 14.22 12.88
C PHE A 104 15.21 14.17 13.96
N VAL A 105 16.12 13.20 13.84
CA VAL A 105 17.32 13.06 14.68
C VAL A 105 18.52 12.97 13.74
N ASN A 106 19.48 13.88 13.88
CA ASN A 106 20.70 13.91 13.05
C ASN A 106 20.40 13.79 11.53
N ASN A 107 19.41 14.54 11.05
CA ASN A 107 18.97 14.53 9.65
C ASN A 107 18.35 13.20 9.16
N GLN A 108 18.07 12.27 10.05
CA GLN A 108 17.35 11.02 9.77
C GLN A 108 15.99 11.00 10.47
N LYS A 109 15.02 10.31 9.88
CA LYS A 109 13.70 10.11 10.50
C LYS A 109 13.76 8.89 11.40
N GLU A 110 13.43 9.10 12.67
CA GLU A 110 13.14 8.01 13.60
C GLU A 110 11.62 7.87 13.73
N TYR A 111 11.15 6.64 13.70
CA TYR A 111 9.73 6.30 13.73
C TYR A 111 9.43 5.46 14.96
N TYR A 112 8.31 5.75 15.61
CA TYR A 112 7.88 5.02 16.78
C TYR A 112 6.36 5.03 16.91
N LEU A 113 5.84 4.02 17.61
CA LEU A 113 4.42 3.83 17.86
C LEU A 113 4.14 4.00 19.35
N GLN A 114 3.08 4.73 19.68
CA GLN A 114 2.74 5.10 21.04
C GLN A 114 1.24 4.99 21.30
N THR A 115 0.89 4.87 22.58
CA THR A 115 -0.45 5.11 23.09
C THR A 115 -0.49 6.46 23.78
N TYR A 116 -1.55 7.24 23.57
CA TYR A 116 -1.87 8.43 24.35
C TYR A 116 -3.07 8.14 25.25
N ASN A 117 -2.92 8.39 26.55
CA ASN A 117 -3.99 8.32 27.53
C ASN A 117 -4.64 9.70 27.70
N PRO A 118 -5.89 9.91 27.23
CA PRO A 118 -6.56 11.20 27.36
C PRO A 118 -6.98 11.55 28.79
N LEU A 119 -7.05 10.57 29.70
CA LEU A 119 -7.46 10.79 31.09
C LEU A 119 -6.31 11.37 31.93
N THR A 120 -5.08 10.95 31.64
CA THR A 120 -3.87 11.36 32.39
C THR A 120 -2.95 12.27 31.59
N GLY A 121 -3.18 12.42 30.28
CA GLY A 121 -2.29 13.15 29.37
C GLY A 121 -0.95 12.46 29.11
N SER A 122 -0.79 11.19 29.49
CA SER A 122 0.48 10.46 29.39
C SER A 122 0.63 9.66 28.10
N TYR A 123 1.88 9.45 27.70
CA TYR A 123 2.25 8.59 26.58
C TYR A 123 2.82 7.26 27.07
N GLY A 124 2.49 6.18 26.37
CA GLY A 124 3.10 4.86 26.52
C GLY A 124 3.71 4.42 25.20
N THR A 125 4.84 3.71 25.24
CA THR A 125 5.49 3.21 24.03
C THR A 125 4.95 1.84 23.68
N ILE A 126 4.62 1.63 22.41
CA ILE A 126 4.33 0.31 21.87
C ILE A 126 5.61 -0.20 21.23
N PHE A 127 6.13 -1.33 21.70
CA PHE A 127 7.31 -1.98 21.13
C PHE A 127 6.87 -3.09 20.18
N PRO A 128 6.99 -2.88 18.85
CA PRO A 128 6.76 -3.95 17.91
C PRO A 128 7.71 -5.12 18.16
N ASN A 129 7.25 -6.34 17.91
CA ASN A 129 8.06 -7.54 18.07
C ASN A 129 7.52 -8.67 17.18
N TYR A 130 8.36 -9.64 16.85
CA TYR A 130 7.96 -10.77 16.00
C TYR A 130 7.29 -11.92 16.78
N SER A 131 7.40 -11.91 18.10
CA SER A 131 7.00 -13.03 18.97
C SER A 131 5.49 -13.10 19.18
N THR A 132 4.81 -11.96 19.31
CA THR A 132 3.36 -11.90 19.58
C THR A 132 2.56 -11.45 18.36
N SER A 133 1.27 -11.85 18.30
CA SER A 133 0.39 -11.41 17.22
C SER A 133 0.19 -9.89 17.20
N TRP A 134 -0.01 -9.28 18.37
CA TRP A 134 -0.14 -7.82 18.50
C TRP A 134 1.18 -7.11 18.15
N GLY A 135 2.33 -7.71 18.46
CA GLY A 135 3.65 -7.19 18.14
C GLY A 135 3.91 -7.17 16.63
N ARG A 136 3.51 -8.22 15.92
CA ARG A 136 3.57 -8.29 14.46
C ARG A 136 2.62 -7.27 13.82
N TYR A 137 1.44 -7.09 14.38
CA TYR A 137 0.50 -6.05 13.93
C TYR A 137 1.07 -4.64 14.11
N ALA A 138 1.74 -4.37 15.24
CA ALA A 138 2.48 -3.12 15.44
C ALA A 138 3.63 -2.94 14.42
N MET A 139 4.34 -4.02 14.06
CA MET A 139 5.37 -3.99 13.01
C MET A 139 4.78 -3.61 11.66
N ASP A 140 3.62 -4.19 11.30
CA ASP A 140 2.94 -3.87 10.04
C ASP A 140 2.51 -2.40 9.99
N ILE A 141 1.93 -1.87 11.08
CA ILE A 141 1.61 -0.44 11.21
C ILE A 141 2.87 0.40 10.98
N MET A 142 3.98 0.07 11.64
CA MET A 142 5.21 0.87 11.54
C MET A 142 5.85 0.81 10.16
N ARG A 143 5.89 -0.37 9.54
CA ARG A 143 6.42 -0.55 8.18
C ARG A 143 5.61 0.27 7.17
N GLU A 144 4.29 0.22 7.28
CA GLU A 144 3.42 0.98 6.39
C GLU A 144 3.54 2.48 6.63
N PHE A 145 3.62 2.91 7.89
CA PHE A 145 3.84 4.32 8.25
C PHE A 145 5.16 4.86 7.69
N GLN A 146 6.26 4.12 7.86
CA GLN A 146 7.59 4.46 7.34
C GLN A 146 7.63 4.54 5.81
N SER A 147 6.84 3.72 5.12
CA SER A 147 6.79 3.75 3.65
C SER A 147 6.12 5.02 3.10
N ARG A 148 5.30 5.70 3.92
CA ARG A 148 4.51 6.87 3.51
C ARG A 148 5.09 8.20 3.94
N TYR A 149 5.73 8.24 5.10
CA TYR A 149 6.18 9.48 5.75
C TYR A 149 7.64 9.41 6.07
#